data_AF-A0A970I234-F1
#
_entry.id   AF-A0A970I234-F1
#
_cell.length_a   1.000
_cell.length_b   1.000
_cell.length_c   1.000
_cell.angle_alpha   90.00
_cell.angle_beta   90.00
_cell.angle_gamma   90.00
#
_symmetry.space_group_name_H-M   'P 1'
#
loop_
_entity.id
_entity.type
_entity.pdbx_description
1 polymer ?
#
loop_
_entity_poly.entity_id
_entity_poly.type
_entity_poly.pdbx_seq_one_letter_code
_entity_poly.pdbx_strand_id
1 'polypeptide(L)'
;KLRPLAKCEITKAYYSAGAGVVAEVKNLSVSTILIGDRERNIDLQAGFGVNTSGMKLFYNYRFNIASGKNLLPFSLLHHVGLVFGLNNIDKRKVIKTINYPAL
;
A
#
# COMPACT_ATOMS: atom_id res chain seq x y z
N LYS A 1 4.18 10.32 -13.47
CA LYS A 1 3.18 11.02 -12.62
C LYS A 1 3.67 10.99 -11.17
N LEU A 2 3.74 12.14 -10.50
CA LEU A 2 4.03 12.20 -9.07
C LEU A 2 2.72 12.33 -8.30
N ARG A 3 2.54 11.56 -7.22
CA ARG A 3 1.37 11.60 -6.36
C ARG A 3 1.81 11.80 -4.91
N PRO A 4 1.33 12.84 -4.22
CA PRO A 4 1.57 12.94 -2.78
C PRO A 4 0.85 11.78 -2.07
N LEU A 5 1.43 11.31 -0.97
CA LEU A 5 0.86 10.27 -0.14
C LEU A 5 1.00 10.67 1.33
N ALA A 6 -0.08 10.52 2.08
CA ALA A 6 -0.09 10.67 3.52
C ALA A 6 -0.54 9.35 4.14
N LYS A 7 0.07 9.00 5.27
CA LYS A 7 -0.21 7.78 6.03
C LYS A 7 -0.45 8.14 7.48
N CYS A 8 -1.50 7.61 8.07
CA CYS A 8 -1.78 7.76 9.50
C CYS A 8 -2.21 6.39 10.02
N GLU A 9 -1.57 5.92 11.09
CA GLU A 9 -1.93 4.68 11.77
C GLU A 9 -2.21 4.99 13.24
N ILE A 10 -3.42 4.61 13.68
CA ILE A 10 -3.89 4.78 15.05
C ILE A 10 -4.22 3.39 15.60
N THR A 11 -3.43 2.96 16.57
CA THR A 11 -3.63 1.73 17.36
C THR A 11 -3.74 2.14 18.83
N LYS A 12 -4.46 1.36 19.67
CA LYS A 12 -4.78 1.73 21.07
C LYS A 12 -3.63 2.34 21.90
N ALA A 13 -2.38 1.92 21.66
CA ALA A 13 -1.19 2.43 22.34
C ALA A 13 -0.14 3.06 21.40
N TYR A 14 -0.39 3.12 20.09
CA TYR A 14 0.59 3.55 19.09
C TYR A 14 -0.05 4.51 18.08
N TYR A 15 0.56 5.67 17.92
CA TYR A 15 0.18 6.67 16.94
C TYR A 15 1.38 6.92 16.03
N SER A 16 1.19 6.78 14.72
CA SER A 16 2.17 7.18 13.73
C SER A 16 1.53 7.96 12.60
N ALA A 17 2.26 8.95 12.10
CA ALA A 17 1.86 9.75 10.98
C ALA A 17 3.06 9.88 10.03
N GLY A 18 2.79 9.91 8.73
CA GLY A 18 3.83 10.00 7.73
C GLY A 18 3.37 10.68 6.46
N ALA A 19 4.34 11.26 5.77
CA ALA A 19 4.15 11.95 4.50
C ALA A 19 5.18 11.44 3.49
N GLY A 20 4.78 11.42 2.23
CA GLY A 20 5.56 10.79 1.19
C GLY A 20 5.09 11.14 -0.21
N VAL A 21 5.77 10.56 -1.17
CA VAL A 21 5.49 10.74 -2.60
C VAL A 21 5.62 9.41 -3.31
N VAL A 22 4.73 9.19 -4.28
CA VAL A 22 4.76 8.07 -5.20
C VAL A 22 5.04 8.59 -6.60
N ALA A 23 6.16 8.18 -7.19
CA ALA A 23 6.49 8.38 -8.58
C ALA A 23 6.00 7.18 -9.40
N GLU A 24 5.19 7.41 -10.41
CA GLU A 24 4.60 6.38 -11.27
C GLU A 24 5.04 6.59 -12.72
N VAL A 25 5.57 5.53 -13.33
CA VAL A 25 6.04 5.47 -14.72
C VAL A 25 5.46 4.23 -15.37
N LYS A 26 4.44 4.39 -16.22
CA LYS A 26 3.75 3.31 -16.94
C LYS A 26 3.37 2.13 -16.01
N ASN A 27 4.16 1.06 -16.04
CA ASN A 27 3.96 -0.18 -15.30
C ASN A 27 4.75 -0.24 -13.98
N LEU A 28 5.53 0.78 -13.65
CA LEU A 28 6.35 0.84 -12.45
C LEU A 28 5.89 2.00 -11.56
N SER A 29 5.88 1.77 -10.27
CA SER A 29 5.70 2.81 -9.25
C SER A 29 6.80 2.69 -8.22
N VAL A 30 7.30 3.82 -7.75
CA VAL A 30 8.29 3.94 -6.67
C VAL A 30 7.69 4.87 -5.64
N SER A 31 7.77 4.51 -4.37
CA SER A 31 7.21 5.28 -3.26
C SER A 31 8.24 5.48 -2.18
N THR A 32 8.21 6.66 -1.57
CA THR A 32 8.97 6.97 -0.37
C THR A 32 8.06 7.66 0.63
N ILE A 33 8.11 7.25 1.89
CA ILE A 33 7.29 7.77 2.99
C ILE A 33 8.17 7.92 4.22
N LEU A 34 8.19 9.11 4.79
CA LEU A 34 8.80 9.36 6.09
C LEU A 34 7.71 9.29 7.15
N ILE A 35 7.89 8.43 8.15
CA ILE A 35 6.92 8.13 9.20
C ILE A 35 7.53 8.53 10.54
N GLY A 36 6.83 9.36 11.29
CA GLY A 36 7.15 9.70 12.66
C GLY A 36 6.12 9.11 13.61
N ASP A 37 6.58 8.67 14.79
CA ASP A 37 5.70 8.21 15.85
C ASP A 37 5.84 9.00 17.15
N ARG A 38 4.93 8.73 18.09
CA ARG A 38 4.91 9.38 19.40
C ARG A 38 6.15 9.09 20.25
N GLU A 39 6.84 7.99 20.00
CA GLU A 39 8.03 7.58 20.75
C GLU A 39 9.32 8.23 20.21
N ARG A 40 9.20 9.21 19.30
CA ARG A 40 10.30 9.88 18.60
C ARG A 40 11.08 8.96 17.66
N ASN A 41 10.46 7.88 17.18
CA ASN A 41 11.05 7.10 16.11
C ASN A 41 10.75 7.75 14.77
N ILE A 42 11.77 7.79 13.91
CA ILE A 42 11.68 8.25 12.53
C ILE A 42 12.04 7.07 11.65
N ASP A 43 11.07 6.64 10.85
CA ASP A 43 11.23 5.57 9.90
C ASP A 43 11.10 6.08 8.48
N LEU A 44 11.91 5.52 7.59
CA LEU A 44 11.79 5.75 6.16
C LEU A 44 11.33 4.45 5.51
N GLN A 45 10.20 4.54 4.84
CA GLN A 45 9.63 3.47 4.05
C GLN A 45 9.82 3.78 2.58
N ALA A 46 10.71 3.05 1.92
CA ALA A 46 10.93 3.09 0.48
C ALA A 46 10.37 1.82 -0.15
N GLY A 47 9.80 1.92 -1.33
CA GLY A 47 9.22 0.76 -2.00
C GLY A 47 9.03 0.96 -3.47
N PHE A 48 8.76 -0.14 -4.16
CA PHE A 48 8.39 -0.14 -5.56
C PHE A 48 7.25 -1.10 -5.80
N GLY A 49 6.53 -0.89 -6.89
CA GLY A 49 5.47 -1.78 -7.31
C GLY A 49 5.37 -1.86 -8.81
N VAL A 50 5.05 -3.04 -9.30
CA VAL A 50 4.86 -3.34 -10.72
C VAL A 50 3.36 -3.52 -10.95
N ASN A 51 2.83 -2.70 -11.85
CA ASN A 51 1.44 -2.73 -12.30
C ASN A 51 1.36 -3.54 -13.60
N THR A 52 0.55 -4.58 -13.60
CA THR A 52 0.08 -5.31 -14.79
C THR A 52 -1.42 -5.11 -14.97
N SER A 53 -1.97 -5.53 -16.11
CA SER A 53 -3.41 -5.36 -16.39
C SER A 53 -4.25 -6.15 -15.39
N GLY A 54 -4.87 -5.46 -14.43
CA GLY A 54 -5.73 -6.05 -13.40
C GLY A 54 -5.00 -6.52 -12.14
N MET A 55 -3.68 -6.38 -12.03
CA MET A 55 -2.92 -6.77 -10.85
C MET A 55 -1.78 -5.79 -10.56
N LYS A 56 -1.50 -5.55 -9.28
CA LYS A 56 -0.35 -4.79 -8.82
C LYS A 56 0.41 -5.58 -7.77
N LEU A 57 1.69 -5.80 -8.04
CA LEU A 57 2.67 -6.29 -7.07
C LEU A 57 3.34 -5.09 -6.41
N PHE A 58 3.55 -5.13 -5.11
CA PHE A 58 4.35 -4.13 -4.42
C PHE A 58 5.28 -4.74 -3.38
N TYR A 59 6.42 -4.08 -3.21
CA TYR A 59 7.44 -4.40 -2.24
C TYR A 59 7.84 -3.10 -1.55
N ASN A 60 7.63 -3.05 -0.24
CA ASN A 60 8.02 -1.92 0.60
C ASN A 60 9.04 -2.40 1.64
N TYR A 61 10.00 -1.53 1.88
CA TYR A 61 11.08 -1.70 2.83
C TYR A 61 11.06 -0.53 3.80
N ARG A 62 10.86 -0.82 5.09
CA ARG A 62 10.92 0.18 6.17
C ARG A 62 12.19 -0.06 6.96
N PHE A 63 12.97 1.01 7.12
CA PHE A 63 14.11 1.04 8.00
C PHE A 63 13.97 2.22 8.97
N ASN A 64 14.48 2.02 10.18
CA ASN A 64 14.51 3.05 11.21
C ASN A 64 15.73 3.94 10.98
N ILE A 65 15.50 5.25 10.86
CA ILE A 65 16.59 6.24 10.74
C ILE A 65 17.03 6.68 12.14
N ALA A 66 16.04 6.91 13.02
CA ALA A 66 16.28 7.32 14.39
C ALA A 66 15.26 6.65 15.32
N SER A 67 15.74 6.21 16.48
CA SER A 67 14.92 5.63 17.53
C SER A 67 15.02 6.49 18.78
N GLY A 68 13.88 6.82 19.39
CA GLY A 68 13.84 7.53 20.67
C GLY A 68 14.23 6.65 21.87
N LYS A 69 14.37 5.34 21.66
CA LYS A 69 14.81 4.34 22.64
C LYS A 69 16.12 3.71 22.20
N ASN A 70 16.95 3.24 23.15
CA ASN A 70 18.18 2.45 22.92
C ASN A 70 17.94 1.07 22.24
N LEU A 71 16.82 0.89 21.55
CA LEU A 71 16.58 -0.24 20.68
C LEU A 71 17.32 0.01 19.37
N LEU A 72 18.02 -1.03 18.90
CA LEU A 72 18.88 -0.97 17.73
C LEU A 72 18.13 -0.32 16.54
N PRO A 73 18.75 0.63 15.82
CA PRO A 73 18.14 1.39 14.71
C PRO A 73 17.92 0.54 13.43
N PHE A 74 17.74 -0.77 13.56
CA PHE A 74 17.62 -1.72 12.46
C PHE A 74 16.38 -2.62 12.62
N SER A 75 15.23 -2.04 12.96
CA SER A 75 13.97 -2.77 12.76
C SER A 75 13.71 -2.87 11.26
N LEU A 76 13.93 -4.07 10.74
CA LEU A 76 13.86 -4.41 9.32
C LEU A 76 12.45 -4.92 9.01
N LEU A 77 11.61 -4.13 8.35
CA LEU A 77 10.28 -4.58 7.95
C LEU A 77 10.15 -4.62 6.43
N HIS A 78 10.05 -5.85 5.92
CA HIS A 78 9.71 -6.14 4.53
C HIS A 78 8.21 -6.35 4.41
N HIS A 79 7.56 -5.57 3.55
CA HIS A 79 6.14 -5.68 3.29
C HIS A 79 5.93 -5.93 1.79
N VAL A 80 5.58 -7.18 1.47
CA VAL A 80 5.22 -7.60 0.11
C VAL A 80 3.71 -7.72 0.03
N GLY A 81 3.11 -7.28 -1.07
CA GLY A 81 1.68 -7.46 -1.27
C GLY A 81 1.26 -7.49 -2.71
N LEU A 82 0.03 -7.97 -2.88
CA LEU A 82 -0.68 -8.13 -4.14
C LEU A 82 -1.99 -7.37 -4.06
N VAL A 83 -2.30 -6.62 -5.11
CA VAL A 83 -3.58 -5.94 -5.27
C VAL A 83 -4.20 -6.42 -6.57
N PHE A 84 -5.43 -6.91 -6.51
CA PHE A 84 -6.19 -7.34 -7.68
C PHE A 84 -7.28 -6.31 -7.98
N GLY A 85 -7.34 -5.84 -9.23
CA GLY A 85 -8.44 -5.03 -9.72
C GLY A 85 -9.57 -5.94 -10.19
N LEU A 86 -10.69 -5.97 -9.46
CA LEU A 86 -11.89 -6.67 -9.91
C LEU A 86 -12.61 -5.79 -10.93
N ASN A 87 -12.86 -6.33 -12.12
CA ASN A 87 -13.67 -5.64 -13.13
C ASN A 87 -15.12 -5.53 -12.62
N ASN A 88 -15.70 -4.34 -12.71
CA ASN A 88 -17.12 -4.15 -12.48
C ASN A 88 -17.89 -4.70 -13.69
N ILE A 89 -18.30 -5.97 -13.61
CA ILE A 89 -19.17 -6.57 -14.61
C ILE A 89 -20.58 -6.06 -14.31
N ASP A 90 -21.02 -5.07 -15.09
CA ASP A 90 -22.40 -4.62 -15.08
C ASP A 90 -23.30 -5.74 -15.63
N LYS A 91 -23.76 -6.63 -14.75
CA LYS A 91 -24.61 -7.78 -15.10
C LYS A 91 -25.96 -7.36 -15.69
N ARG A 92 -26.29 -6.07 -15.73
CA ARG A 92 -27.60 -5.53 -16.13
C ARG A 92 -27.92 -5.69 -17.62
N LYS A 93 -26.94 -6.05 -18.48
CA LYS A 93 -27.15 -6.26 -19.94
C LYS A 93 -26.96 -7.69 -20.45
N VAL A 94 -26.62 -8.65 -19.58
CA VAL A 94 -26.42 -10.07 -19.95
C VAL A 94 -27.49 -10.96 -19.28
N ILE A 95 -28.73 -10.47 -19.21
CA ILE A 95 -29.90 -11.32 -18.91
C ILE A 95 -30.47 -11.76 -20.26
N LYS A 96 -29.76 -12.68 -20.93
CA LYS A 96 -30.43 -13.63 -21.82
C LYS A 96 -30.63 -14.92 -21.02
N THR A 97 -31.83 -15.00 -20.46
CA THR A 97 -32.59 -16.22 -20.16
C THR A 97 -31.86 -17.37 -19.46
N ILE A 98 -31.97 -17.44 -18.12
CA ILE A 98 -31.98 -18.75 -17.45
C ILE A 98 -33.41 -19.27 -17.62
N ASN A 99 -33.62 -20.17 -18.59
CA ASN A 99 -34.89 -20.89 -18.73
C ASN A 99 -34.94 -21.93 -17.61
N TYR A 100 -35.75 -21.68 -16.58
CA TYR A 100 -36.12 -22.73 -15.63
C TYR A 100 -37.02 -23.72 -16.36
N PRO A 101 -36.69 -25.02 -16.41
CA PRO A 101 -37.60 -26.02 -16.95
C PRO A 101 -38.84 -26.10 -16.05
N ALA A 102 -40.01 -26.01 -16.64
CA ALA A 102 -41.28 -26.17 -15.95
C ALA A 102 -41.37 -27.58 -15.38
N LEU A 103 -41.61 -27.68 -14.06
CA LEU A 103 -42.04 -28.90 -13.38
C LEU A 103 -43.52 -29.14 -13.60
#